data_AF-A0A7J9PXH6-F1
#
_entry.id   AF-A0A7J9PXH6-F1
#
_cell.length_a   1.000
_cell.length_b   1.000
_cell.length_c   1.000
_cell.angle_alpha   90.00
_cell.angle_beta   90.00
_cell.angle_gamma   90.00
#
_symmetry.space_group_name_H-M   'P 1'
#
loop_
_entity.id
_entity.type
_entity.pdbx_description
1 polymer ?
#
loop_
_entity_poly.entity_id
_entity_poly.type
_entity_poly.pdbx_seq_one_letter_code
_entity_poly.pdbx_strand_id
1 'polypeptide(L)' 'MEILKKTLNVQDRVEEKAKRFGRGKYGRVLKMARKPKGDEYTKILQVTGAGIVILGGLGFLIYWLWNNLYSSVIAFVET' A
#
# COMPACT_ATOMS: atom_id res chain seq x y z
N MET A 1 -27.16 -38.29 -8.40
CA MET A 1 -27.27 -37.21 -9.43
C MET A 1 -27.68 -35.84 -8.87
N GLU A 2 -28.29 -35.77 -7.68
CA GLU A 2 -28.80 -34.50 -7.12
C GLU A 2 -27.71 -33.54 -6.61
N ILE A 3 -26.62 -34.11 -6.06
CA ILE A 3 -25.48 -33.37 -5.50
C ILE A 3 -24.74 -32.58 -6.60
N LEU A 4 -24.61 -33.15 -7.81
CA LEU A 4 -24.01 -32.52 -8.98
C LEU A 4 -24.79 -31.29 -9.45
N LYS A 5 -26.13 -31.37 -9.48
CA LYS A 5 -26.97 -30.21 -9.85
C LYS A 5 -26.85 -29.08 -8.84
N LYS A 6 -26.73 -29.41 -7.55
CA LYS A 6 -26.55 -28.42 -6.48
C LYS A 6 -25.19 -27.72 -6.57
N THR A 7 -24.13 -28.43 -6.96
CA THR A 7 -22.79 -27.83 -7.16
C THR A 7 -22.71 -26.98 -8.43
N LEU A 8 -23.38 -27.38 -9.52
CA LEU A 8 -23.42 -26.60 -10.77
C LEU A 8 -24.14 -25.25 -10.58
N ASN A 9 -25.31 -25.24 -9.92
CA ASN A 9 -26.07 -24.01 -9.66
C ASN A 9 -25.30 -22.99 -8.80
N VAL A 10 -24.37 -23.44 -7.96
CA VAL A 10 -23.52 -22.56 -7.15
C VAL A 10 -22.36 -22.02 -7.98
N GLN A 11 -21.77 -22.82 -8.85
CA GLN A 11 -20.74 -22.36 -9.80
C GLN A 11 -21.31 -21.31 -10.76
N ASP A 12 -22.50 -21.51 -11.32
CA ASP A 12 -23.12 -20.58 -12.27
C ASP A 12 -23.36 -19.20 -11.65
N ARG A 13 -23.85 -19.15 -10.39
CA ARG A 13 -24.07 -17.88 -9.67
C ARG A 13 -22.76 -17.16 -9.33
N VAL A 14 -21.69 -17.90 -9.08
CA VAL A 14 -20.36 -17.33 -8.81
C VAL A 14 -19.71 -16.85 -10.10
N GLU A 15 -19.82 -17.61 -11.20
CA GLU A 15 -19.30 -17.23 -12.51
C GLU A 15 -20.02 -15.98 -13.04
N GLU A 16 -21.33 -15.89 -12.92
CA GLU A 16 -22.10 -14.71 -13.33
C GLU A 16 -21.71 -13.46 -12.53
N LYS A 17 -21.47 -13.59 -11.22
CA LYS A 17 -20.99 -12.49 -10.38
C LYS A 17 -19.56 -12.09 -10.72
N ALA A 18 -18.67 -13.05 -10.95
CA ALA A 18 -17.30 -12.81 -11.37
C ALA A 18 -17.23 -12.15 -12.76
N LYS A 19 -18.06 -12.58 -13.72
CA LYS A 19 -18.20 -11.96 -15.05
C LYS A 19 -18.62 -10.49 -14.97
N ARG A 20 -19.47 -10.14 -13.99
CA ARG A 20 -19.93 -8.76 -13.76
C ARG A 20 -18.93 -7.91 -12.98
N PHE A 21 -18.08 -8.51 -12.15
CA PHE A 21 -17.11 -7.81 -11.30
C PHE A 21 -15.97 -7.12 -12.10
N GLY A 22 -15.69 -7.56 -13.33
CA GLY A 22 -14.66 -6.95 -14.19
C GLY A 22 -15.16 -5.91 -15.21
N ARG A 23 -16.46 -5.88 -15.52
CA ARG A 23 -17.03 -5.05 -16.62
C ARG A 23 -17.99 -3.95 -16.15
N GLY A 24 -18.01 -3.65 -14.86
CA GLY A 24 -18.80 -2.54 -14.31
C GLY A 24 -18.23 -1.16 -14.65
N LYS A 25 -18.91 -0.10 -14.19
CA LYS A 25 -18.51 1.32 -14.33
C LYS A 25 -17.03 1.55 -14.02
N TYR A 26 -16.51 0.94 -12.96
CA TYR A 26 -15.11 1.08 -12.52
C TYR A 26 -14.08 0.38 -13.42
N GLY A 27 -14.43 -0.73 -14.06
CA GLY A 27 -13.56 -1.39 -15.05
C GLY A 27 -13.31 -0.51 -16.28
N ARG A 28 -14.32 0.29 -16.69
CA ARG A 28 -14.17 1.29 -17.77
C ARG A 28 -13.26 2.45 -17.34
N VAL A 29 -13.35 2.89 -16.09
CA VAL A 29 -12.50 3.95 -15.53
C VAL A 29 -11.04 3.49 -15.44
N LEU A 30 -10.77 2.28 -14.94
CA LEU A 30 -9.41 1.73 -14.90
C LEU A 30 -8.82 1.55 -16.31
N LYS A 31 -9.66 1.21 -17.30
CA LYS A 31 -9.23 1.11 -18.70
C LYS A 31 -8.98 2.47 -19.36
N MET A 32 -9.59 3.54 -18.86
CA MET A 32 -9.33 4.93 -19.27
C MET A 32 -8.10 5.54 -18.58
N ALA A 33 -7.65 4.97 -17.46
CA ALA A 33 -6.44 5.44 -16.78
C ALA A 33 -5.21 5.19 -17.68
N ARG A 34 -4.40 6.23 -17.88
CA ARG A 34 -3.16 6.13 -18.63
C ARG A 34 -2.15 5.33 -17.80
N LYS A 35 -1.67 4.20 -18.35
CA LYS A 35 -0.53 3.49 -17.76
C LYS A 35 0.71 4.42 -17.80
N PRO A 36 1.40 4.66 -16.67
CA PRO A 36 2.58 5.50 -16.66
C PRO A 36 3.67 4.90 -17.54
N LYS A 37 4.45 5.75 -18.22
CA LYS A 37 5.67 5.30 -18.90
C LYS A 37 6.75 4.95 -17.87
N GLY A 38 7.70 4.09 -18.24
CA GLY A 38 8.81 3.68 -17.36
C GLY A 38 9.56 4.88 -16.77
N ASP A 39 9.88 5.86 -17.62
CA ASP A 39 10.61 7.07 -17.20
C ASP A 39 9.78 7.95 -16.24
N GLU A 40 8.48 8.10 -16.51
CA GLU A 40 7.55 8.85 -15.64
C GLU A 40 7.46 8.20 -14.25
N TYR A 41 7.37 6.87 -14.21
CA TYR A 41 7.33 6.10 -12.97
C TYR A 41 8.62 6.24 -12.16
N THR A 42 9.78 6.04 -12.81
CA THR A 42 11.09 6.12 -12.14
C THR A 42 11.34 7.51 -11.58
N LYS A 43 10.98 8.58 -12.30
CA LYS A 43 11.16 9.95 -11.81
C LYS A 43 10.33 10.22 -10.54
N ILE A 44 9.06 9.79 -10.53
CA ILE A 44 8.20 9.94 -9.34
C ILE A 44 8.75 9.10 -8.18
N LEU A 45 9.14 7.85 -8.45
CA LEU A 45 9.69 6.95 -7.45
C LEU A 45 10.94 7.53 -6.78
N GLN A 46 11.84 8.14 -7.54
CA GLN A 46 13.05 8.78 -7.01
C GLN A 46 12.72 9.97 -6.10
N VAL A 47 11.80 10.85 -6.51
CA VAL A 47 11.41 12.02 -5.71
C VAL A 47 10.70 11.59 -4.42
N THR A 48 9.73 10.68 -4.53
CA THR A 48 9.00 10.16 -3.35
C THR A 48 9.94 9.38 -2.44
N GLY A 49 10.82 8.54 -2.99
CA GLY A 49 11.80 7.78 -2.23
C GLY A 49 12.77 8.69 -1.47
N ALA A 50 13.29 9.73 -2.14
CA ALA A 50 14.14 10.73 -1.48
C ALA A 50 13.39 11.45 -0.34
N GLY A 51 12.12 11.82 -0.55
CA GLY A 51 11.29 12.44 0.48
C GLY A 51 11.10 11.56 1.73
N ILE A 52 10.82 10.26 1.53
CA ILE A 52 10.68 9.30 2.63
C ILE A 52 11.98 9.16 3.42
N VAL A 53 13.12 9.09 2.72
CA VAL A 53 14.44 8.97 3.37
C VAL A 53 14.77 10.21 4.17
N ILE A 54 14.50 11.41 3.64
CA ILE A 54 14.79 12.67 4.33
C ILE A 54 13.89 12.83 5.56
N LEU A 55 12.58 12.65 5.42
CA LEU A 55 11.63 12.80 6.52
C LEU A 55 11.83 11.71 7.59
N GLY A 56 12.02 10.46 7.16
CA GLY A 56 12.32 9.35 8.06
C GLY A 56 13.66 9.54 8.78
N GLY A 57 14.69 10.00 8.07
CA GLY A 57 16.00 10.32 8.64
C GLY A 57 15.93 11.45 9.66
N LEU A 58 15.22 12.55 9.35
CA LEU A 58 15.04 13.66 10.28
C LEU A 58 14.27 13.23 11.54
N GLY A 59 13.17 12.49 11.38
CA GLY A 59 12.42 11.94 12.52
C GLY A 59 13.26 10.99 13.36
N PHE A 60 14.05 10.12 12.71
CA PHE A 60 14.97 9.22 13.39
C PHE A 60 16.08 9.95 14.14
N LEU A 61 16.67 11.00 13.55
CA LEU A 61 17.69 11.82 14.19
C LEU A 61 17.17 12.50 15.46
N ILE A 62 15.96 13.06 15.41
CA ILE A 62 15.32 13.69 16.57
C ILE A 62 15.10 12.66 17.68
N TYR A 63 14.56 11.48 17.33
CA TYR A 63 14.36 10.39 18.29
C TYR A 63 15.68 9.91 18.91
N TRP A 64 16.72 9.74 18.08
CA TRP A 64 18.02 9.25 18.52
C TRP A 64 18.72 10.24 19.45
N LEU A 65 18.67 11.53 19.13
CA LEU A 65 19.18 12.61 19.99
C LEU A 65 18.42 12.66 21.31
N TRP A 66 17.09 12.59 21.27
CA TRP A 66 16.28 12.57 22.49
C TRP A 66 16.65 11.39 23.37
N ASN A 67 16.71 10.18 22.81
CA ASN A 67 16.99 8.97 23.60
C ASN A 67 18.36 9.00 24.29
N ASN A 68 19.43 9.39 23.58
CA ASN A 68 20.78 9.39 24.16
C ASN A 68 21.00 10.57 25.12
N LEU A 69 20.52 11.76 24.76
CA LEU A 69 20.72 12.95 25.59
C LEU A 69 19.83 12.92 26.84
N TYR A 70 18.56 12.54 26.70
CA TYR A 70 17.62 12.44 27.83
C TYR A 70 18.05 11.37 28.83
N SER A 71 18.45 10.19 28.36
CA SER A 71 18.93 9.12 29.24
C SER A 71 20.19 9.53 30.00
N SER A 72 21.11 10.26 29.36
CA SER A 72 22.35 10.71 30.01
C SER A 72 22.11 11.81 31.04
N VAL A 73 21.18 12.74 30.75
CA VAL A 73 20.80 13.83 31.66
C VAL A 73 20.06 13.30 32.88
N ILE A 74 19.14 12.35 32.73
CA ILE A 74 18.45 11.74 33.88
C ILE A 74 19.42 10.97 34.76
N ALA A 75 20.30 10.15 34.17
CA ALA A 75 21.29 9.40 34.96
C ALA A 75 22.22 10.32 35.79
N PHE A 76 22.52 11.52 35.28
CA PHE A 76 23.29 12.53 36.00
C PHE A 76 22.48 13.28 37.08
N VAL A 77 21.19 13.50 36.87
CA VAL A 77 20.29 14.16 37.85
C VAL A 77 19.88 13.22 38.99
N GLU A 78 19.89 11.91 38.74
CA GLU A 78 19.47 10.88 39.70
C GLU A 78 20.63 10.33 40.57
N THR A 79 21.85 10.84 40.37
CA THR A 79 23.05 10.58 41.20
C THR A 79 23.28 11.74 42.17
#